data_AF-A0A8C5DFN2-F1
#
_entry.id   AF-A0A8C5DFN2-F1
#
_cell.length_a   1.000
_cell.length_b   1.000
_cell.length_c   1.000
_cell.angle_alpha   90.00
_cell.angle_beta   90.00
_cell.angle_gamma   90.00
#
_symmetry.space_group_name_H-M   'P 1'
#
loop_
_entity.id
_entity.type
_entity.pdbx_description
1 polymer ?
#
loop_
_entity_poly.entity_id
_entity_poly.type
_entity_poly.pdbx_seq_one_letter_code
_entity_poly.pdbx_strand_id
1 'polypeptide(L)'
;MNYEFLEKCAAGGPRATGKEWLDSVFARLLDNVKENSLIPNLCDEVFEVFYIVMVDHTGKLELDSTSWHKNLQRNSKSIKRNLHILRPELRPMLAYGYKTFSSALICSTSGYCRSSEPVGCKSLQNKAKVQCKRTEDHIIKSWFPLIVHWLTSEKAVERIEKNKLDSFYASATTLMSIQLKALLERSVRKFVSMFHSDNKSCLPNFNMALTFENEKMDLKPTLQDLEDSILEILNSITNTLQNVQTIQAWLAENPDVFVDAKLSDVFLQWAKFTITTAVQENLAEPEKHLHTFVEKYTMLVDGTAQARIQTLTEEEHSFDEYTTVKYVLLIPTCICYFFSVNYLILTLGFFFLKAFKRVPENTKDLGLFEYNIVHHFEEDDVKLNVKVFLVWEKICQVFERSEMLAKETLEAEVRAKRENVNEKLEKIRVKIKEFSLYSEVDAMDEYVKEVRKVQKVLTDVEETIDSINEDEEYFQWELTTYPEVEVIKESSSPYTKLFIFAQKWQTNHTNWMNDPFLSLDGTVIKANLEEFLREVFKLQKFFQQKSKEKDRELAEGEDPSPLESPALNMCMAVMEQMHDFQVFELKN
;
A
#
# COMPACT_ATOMS: atom_id res chain seq x y z
N MET A 1 13.75 -15.53 7.81
CA MET A 1 13.26 -16.88 8.15
C MET A 1 11.89 -16.70 8.80
N ASN A 2 10.81 -17.04 8.09
CA ASN A 2 9.44 -16.57 8.37
C ASN A 2 8.73 -17.46 9.43
N TYR A 3 8.00 -16.88 10.38
CA TYR A 3 7.30 -17.60 11.46
C TYR A 3 6.24 -18.57 10.91
N GLU A 4 5.59 -18.23 9.80
CA GLU A 4 4.67 -19.13 9.08
C GLU A 4 5.33 -20.39 8.54
N PHE A 5 6.63 -20.34 8.22
CA PHE A 5 7.38 -21.52 7.78
C PHE A 5 7.62 -22.48 8.95
N LEU A 6 7.96 -21.94 10.13
CA LEU A 6 8.18 -22.74 11.34
C LEU A 6 6.87 -23.28 11.92
N GLU A 7 5.76 -22.54 11.82
CA GLU A 7 4.43 -22.98 12.26
C GLU A 7 3.87 -24.08 11.36
N LYS A 8 4.07 -23.99 10.03
CA LYS A 8 3.75 -25.08 9.09
C LYS A 8 4.60 -26.33 9.34
N CYS A 9 5.86 -26.19 9.71
CA CYS A 9 6.71 -27.33 10.08
C CYS A 9 6.30 -27.99 11.41
N ALA A 10 5.82 -27.20 12.39
CA ALA A 10 5.43 -27.71 13.70
C ALA A 10 4.03 -28.33 13.74
N ALA A 11 3.13 -27.92 12.85
CA ALA A 11 1.74 -28.37 12.83
C ALA A 11 1.48 -29.65 12.02
N GLY A 12 2.42 -30.09 11.17
CA GLY A 12 2.18 -31.14 10.17
C GLY A 12 3.05 -32.39 10.21
N GLY A 13 3.92 -32.59 11.21
CA GLY A 13 4.86 -33.72 11.20
C GLY A 13 4.36 -34.97 11.96
N PRO A 14 4.33 -36.17 11.35
CA PRO A 14 4.29 -37.41 12.12
C PRO A 14 5.62 -37.60 12.87
N ARG A 15 5.55 -38.12 14.10
CA ARG A 15 6.72 -38.67 14.78
C ARG A 15 7.17 -39.92 14.03
N ALA A 16 8.20 -39.83 13.19
CA ALA A 16 8.73 -40.99 12.50
C ALA A 16 10.27 -40.98 12.37
N THR A 17 10.81 -42.18 12.24
CA THR A 17 12.24 -42.56 12.28
C THR A 17 13.06 -42.04 11.10
N GLY A 18 14.34 -41.72 11.34
CA GLY A 18 15.22 -40.92 10.47
C GLY A 18 15.44 -41.34 9.01
N LYS A 19 14.90 -42.48 8.54
CA LYS A 19 14.93 -42.88 7.13
C LYS A 19 13.88 -42.13 6.29
N GLU A 20 12.71 -41.89 6.85
CA GLU A 20 11.59 -41.20 6.17
C GLU A 20 11.83 -39.69 6.01
N TRP A 21 12.66 -39.11 6.89
CA TRP A 21 13.06 -37.71 6.79
C TRP A 21 13.98 -37.46 5.59
N LEU A 22 14.92 -38.37 5.32
CA LEU A 22 15.81 -38.28 4.16
C LEU A 22 15.03 -38.42 2.85
N ASP A 23 14.12 -39.39 2.77
CA ASP A 23 13.28 -39.60 1.57
C ASP A 23 12.41 -38.37 1.27
N SER A 24 11.90 -37.69 2.32
CA SER A 24 11.15 -36.44 2.17
C SER A 24 12.01 -35.24 1.74
N VAL A 25 13.32 -35.25 1.98
CA VAL A 25 14.25 -34.21 1.53
C VAL A 25 14.67 -34.45 0.08
N PHE A 26 14.93 -35.70 -0.31
CA PHE A 26 15.24 -36.09 -1.69
C PHE A 26 14.08 -35.83 -2.66
N ALA A 27 12.83 -35.99 -2.21
CA ALA A 27 11.64 -35.68 -3.01
C ALA A 27 11.47 -34.18 -3.34
N ARG A 28 12.20 -33.28 -2.66
CA ARG A 28 12.07 -31.83 -2.78
C ARG A 28 13.19 -31.15 -3.58
N LEU A 29 14.11 -31.93 -4.14
CA LEU A 29 15.15 -31.41 -5.05
C LEU A 29 14.61 -31.29 -6.48
N LEU A 30 14.92 -30.16 -7.12
CA LEU A 30 14.58 -29.84 -8.52
C LEU A 30 15.15 -30.91 -9.49
N ASP A 31 14.37 -31.30 -10.51
CA ASP A 31 14.65 -32.46 -11.36
C ASP A 31 15.97 -32.38 -12.14
N ASN A 32 16.43 -31.17 -12.44
CA ASN A 32 17.73 -30.85 -13.04
C ASN A 32 18.95 -31.14 -12.13
N VAL A 33 18.74 -31.48 -10.86
CA VAL A 33 19.81 -31.95 -9.95
C VAL A 33 19.88 -33.49 -9.91
N LYS A 34 18.84 -34.21 -10.33
CA LYS A 34 18.75 -35.68 -10.22
C LYS A 34 19.55 -36.45 -11.29
N GLU A 35 19.99 -35.79 -12.36
CA GLU A 35 20.72 -36.44 -13.48
C GLU A 35 22.25 -36.46 -13.31
N ASN A 36 22.82 -35.86 -12.26
CA ASN A 36 24.25 -35.88 -12.05
C ASN A 36 24.71 -37.16 -11.30
N SER A 37 25.48 -38.00 -11.99
CA SER A 37 26.03 -39.28 -11.50
C SER A 37 26.99 -39.18 -10.30
N LEU A 38 27.22 -37.96 -9.79
CA LEU A 38 28.10 -37.68 -8.65
C LEU A 38 27.39 -37.66 -7.29
N ILE A 39 26.06 -37.70 -7.26
CA ILE A 39 25.28 -37.60 -6.01
C ILE A 39 25.35 -38.87 -5.13
N PRO A 40 25.33 -40.10 -5.66
CA PRO A 40 25.45 -41.30 -4.83
C PRO A 40 26.81 -41.36 -4.11
N ASN A 41 27.89 -41.02 -4.81
CA ASN A 41 29.24 -41.03 -4.25
C ASN A 41 29.45 -39.96 -3.17
N LEU A 42 28.87 -38.77 -3.35
CA LEU A 42 28.91 -37.72 -2.34
C LEU A 42 28.08 -38.08 -1.10
N CYS A 43 26.99 -38.83 -1.28
CA CYS A 43 26.18 -39.31 -0.17
C CYS A 43 26.91 -40.37 0.64
N ASP A 44 27.61 -41.32 0.00
CA ASP A 44 28.41 -42.34 0.69
C ASP A 44 29.64 -41.74 1.40
N GLU A 45 30.29 -40.74 0.79
CA GLU A 45 31.43 -40.05 1.39
C GLU A 45 31.02 -39.18 2.58
N VAL A 46 29.87 -38.50 2.49
CA VAL A 46 29.28 -37.79 3.64
C VAL A 46 28.79 -38.77 4.69
N PHE A 47 28.24 -39.94 4.33
CA PHE A 47 27.84 -40.96 5.30
C PHE A 47 29.03 -41.56 6.05
N GLU A 48 30.12 -41.89 5.36
CA GLU A 48 31.35 -42.41 5.95
C GLU A 48 32.05 -41.35 6.81
N VAL A 49 32.15 -40.10 6.35
CA VAL A 49 32.74 -39.01 7.16
C VAL A 49 31.87 -38.72 8.39
N PHE A 50 30.55 -38.74 8.28
CA PHE A 50 29.65 -38.53 9.42
C PHE A 50 29.65 -39.73 10.39
N TYR A 51 29.77 -40.96 9.88
CA TYR A 51 29.84 -42.18 10.67
C TYR A 51 31.19 -42.33 11.37
N ILE A 52 32.31 -42.11 10.69
CA ILE A 52 33.67 -42.15 11.26
C ILE A 52 33.86 -41.03 12.29
N VAL A 53 33.44 -39.79 12.00
CA VAL A 53 33.60 -38.68 12.96
C VAL A 53 32.75 -38.90 14.22
N MET A 54 31.57 -39.48 14.10
CA MET A 54 30.72 -39.80 15.25
C MET A 54 31.19 -41.05 16.00
N VAL A 55 31.74 -42.06 15.33
CA VAL A 55 32.15 -43.34 15.95
C VAL A 55 33.57 -43.26 16.54
N ASP A 56 34.53 -42.59 15.90
CA ASP A 56 35.91 -42.44 16.42
C ASP A 56 36.01 -41.42 17.56
N HIS A 57 35.11 -40.43 17.64
CA HIS A 57 35.08 -39.47 18.76
C HIS A 57 34.15 -39.88 19.91
N THR A 58 33.38 -40.97 19.77
CA THR A 58 32.78 -41.65 20.92
C THR A 58 33.58 -42.90 21.22
N GLY A 59 34.80 -42.71 21.73
CA GLY A 59 35.55 -43.79 22.36
C GLY A 59 34.66 -44.53 23.35
N LYS A 60 34.74 -45.87 23.32
CA LYS A 60 34.06 -46.81 24.21
C LYS A 60 33.85 -46.23 25.61
N LEU A 61 32.67 -45.69 25.82
CA LEU A 61 32.12 -45.42 27.13
C LEU A 61 30.87 -46.27 27.20
N GLU A 62 31.03 -47.44 27.81
CA GLU A 62 29.91 -48.15 28.43
C GLU A 62 29.27 -47.19 29.43
N LEU A 63 28.35 -46.35 28.96
CA LEU A 63 27.45 -45.58 29.80
C LEU A 63 26.08 -46.20 29.65
N ASP A 64 25.65 -46.88 30.73
CA ASP A 64 24.31 -47.37 31.00
C ASP A 64 23.25 -46.65 30.15
N SER A 65 22.72 -47.34 29.13
CA SER A 65 21.75 -46.80 28.16
C SER A 65 20.43 -46.32 28.82
N THR A 66 20.19 -46.73 30.07
CA THR A 66 19.05 -46.26 30.85
C THR A 66 19.33 -44.99 31.65
N SER A 67 20.60 -44.66 31.94
CA SER A 67 20.97 -43.52 32.78
C SER A 67 20.90 -42.20 32.01
N TRP A 68 21.44 -42.14 30.79
CA TRP A 68 21.44 -40.91 29.97
C TRP A 68 20.03 -40.56 29.50
N HIS A 69 19.19 -41.54 29.16
CA HIS A 69 17.81 -41.28 28.76
C HIS A 69 16.98 -40.77 29.95
N LYS A 70 17.18 -41.36 31.13
CA LYS A 70 16.60 -40.85 32.39
C LYS A 70 17.13 -39.45 32.72
N ASN A 71 18.41 -39.17 32.48
CA ASN A 71 19.02 -37.86 32.68
C ASN A 71 18.51 -36.82 31.68
N LEU A 72 18.35 -37.17 30.40
CA LEU A 72 17.77 -36.30 29.38
C LEU A 72 16.30 -36.01 29.68
N GLN A 73 15.51 -37.02 30.05
CA GLN A 73 14.12 -36.82 30.47
C GLN A 73 14.04 -36.00 31.77
N ARG A 74 14.93 -36.24 32.73
CA ARG A 74 15.03 -35.46 33.98
C ARG A 74 15.40 -34.01 33.68
N ASN A 75 16.39 -33.78 32.81
CA ASN A 75 16.87 -32.46 32.41
C ASN A 75 15.83 -31.73 31.56
N SER A 76 15.16 -32.41 30.63
CA SER A 76 14.05 -31.86 29.85
C SER A 76 12.85 -31.50 30.73
N LYS A 77 12.48 -32.36 31.69
CA LYS A 77 11.47 -32.04 32.72
C LYS A 77 11.93 -30.89 33.62
N SER A 78 13.23 -30.80 33.95
CA SER A 78 13.81 -29.69 34.72
C SER A 78 13.72 -28.37 33.95
N ILE A 79 14.17 -28.36 32.69
CA ILE A 79 14.08 -27.22 31.78
C ILE A 79 12.62 -26.81 31.60
N LYS A 80 11.69 -27.74 31.34
CA LYS A 80 10.27 -27.39 31.18
C LYS A 80 9.62 -26.84 32.46
N ARG A 81 10.09 -27.26 33.64
CA ARG A 81 9.60 -26.73 34.93
C ARG A 81 10.14 -25.33 35.23
N ASN A 82 11.36 -25.02 34.78
CA ASN A 82 12.10 -23.82 35.16
C ASN A 82 12.14 -22.75 34.05
N LEU A 83 11.96 -23.12 32.78
CA LEU A 83 11.94 -22.20 31.64
C LEU A 83 10.51 -21.75 31.37
N HIS A 84 10.17 -20.56 31.88
CA HIS A 84 8.82 -20.03 31.79
C HIS A 84 8.39 -19.64 30.37
N ILE A 85 9.33 -19.42 29.42
CA ILE A 85 9.03 -19.07 28.01
C ILE A 85 8.14 -20.13 27.33
N LEU A 86 8.23 -21.40 27.74
CA LEU A 86 7.44 -22.50 27.17
C LEU A 86 6.05 -22.66 27.80
N ARG A 87 5.67 -21.75 28.71
CA ARG A 87 4.39 -21.83 29.42
C ARG A 87 3.24 -21.33 28.52
N PRO A 88 2.12 -22.06 28.46
CA PRO A 88 0.92 -21.61 27.75
C PRO A 88 0.46 -20.21 28.17
N GLU A 89 0.70 -19.85 29.43
CA GLU A 89 0.39 -18.55 30.04
C GLU A 89 1.28 -17.39 29.56
N LEU A 90 2.20 -17.59 28.61
CA LEU A 90 2.89 -16.49 27.90
C LEU A 90 2.51 -16.41 26.41
N ARG A 91 1.79 -17.40 25.88
CA ARG A 91 1.45 -17.47 24.45
C ARG A 91 0.46 -16.37 24.03
N PRO A 92 -0.66 -16.14 24.73
CA PRO A 92 -1.53 -14.99 24.45
C PRO A 92 -0.85 -13.63 24.57
N MET A 93 0.09 -13.45 25.51
CA MET A 93 0.90 -12.22 25.58
C MET A 93 1.70 -12.01 24.29
N LEU A 94 2.36 -13.05 23.77
CA LEU A 94 3.08 -12.98 22.49
C LEU A 94 2.13 -12.72 21.31
N ALA A 95 0.97 -13.38 21.27
CA ALA A 95 -0.01 -13.21 20.20
C ALA A 95 -0.63 -11.80 20.20
N TYR A 96 -0.98 -11.28 21.37
CA TYR A 96 -1.53 -9.94 21.53
C TYR A 96 -0.48 -8.86 21.23
N GLY A 97 0.74 -9.09 21.69
CA GLY A 97 1.92 -8.31 21.31
C GLY A 97 2.12 -8.24 19.81
N TYR A 98 2.15 -9.39 19.13
CA TYR A 98 2.25 -9.44 17.67
C TYR A 98 1.10 -8.72 16.99
N LYS A 99 -0.15 -8.93 17.42
CA LYS A 99 -1.32 -8.23 16.84
C LYS A 99 -1.23 -6.70 17.02
N THR A 100 -0.79 -6.25 18.19
CA THR A 100 -0.68 -4.81 18.51
C THR A 100 0.46 -4.16 17.75
N PHE A 101 1.59 -4.86 17.65
CA PHE A 101 2.80 -4.30 17.10
C PHE A 101 3.01 -4.62 15.63
N SER A 102 2.40 -5.62 14.99
CA SER A 102 2.75 -6.07 13.63
C SER A 102 2.64 -4.98 12.56
N SER A 103 1.69 -4.06 12.66
CA SER A 103 1.53 -2.92 11.75
C SER A 103 1.96 -1.56 12.34
N ALA A 104 2.30 -1.52 13.63
CA ALA A 104 2.58 -0.26 14.33
C ALA A 104 3.99 0.29 14.01
N LEU A 105 4.10 1.61 13.83
CA LEU A 105 5.38 2.31 13.77
C LEU A 105 5.32 3.46 14.79
N ILE A 106 6.44 3.73 15.47
CA ILE A 106 6.49 4.79 16.50
C ILE A 106 6.28 6.17 15.88
N CYS A 107 6.84 6.36 14.69
CA CYS A 107 6.78 7.59 13.93
C CYS A 107 6.38 7.24 12.50
N SER A 108 5.18 7.67 12.10
CA SER A 108 4.64 7.45 10.76
C SER A 108 5.13 8.54 9.82
N THR A 109 5.68 8.12 8.70
CA THR A 109 6.45 8.98 7.81
C THR A 109 5.69 9.48 6.60
N SER A 110 4.42 9.11 6.49
CA SER A 110 3.50 9.58 5.46
C SER A 110 3.35 11.11 5.47
N GLY A 111 3.55 11.76 6.61
CA GLY A 111 3.49 13.23 6.74
C GLY A 111 4.81 13.96 6.46
N TYR A 112 5.88 13.25 6.06
CA TYR A 112 7.20 13.83 5.78
C TYR A 112 7.54 13.85 4.28
N CYS A 113 6.63 13.39 3.42
CA CYS A 113 6.87 13.28 1.98
C CYS A 113 6.86 14.65 1.28
N ARG A 114 7.46 14.72 0.09
CA ARG A 114 7.55 15.93 -0.73
C ARG A 114 6.19 16.54 -1.13
N SER A 115 5.10 15.79 -1.07
CA SER A 115 3.74 16.30 -1.29
C SER A 115 3.21 17.17 -0.15
N SER A 116 3.90 17.20 1.00
CA SER A 116 3.62 18.12 2.09
C SER A 116 4.30 19.47 1.86
N GLU A 117 3.66 20.55 2.31
CA GLU A 117 4.23 21.90 2.30
C GLU A 117 5.62 21.95 2.99
N PRO A 118 6.55 22.82 2.54
CA PRO A 118 7.87 22.98 3.14
C PRO A 118 7.78 23.18 4.66
N VAL A 119 8.45 22.31 5.43
CA VAL A 119 8.32 22.27 6.90
C VAL A 119 9.55 22.91 7.55
N GLY A 120 9.34 23.75 8.57
CA GLY A 120 10.43 24.24 9.41
C GLY A 120 10.96 23.16 10.38
N CYS A 121 12.27 23.13 10.64
CA CYS A 121 12.93 22.15 11.51
C CYS A 121 12.22 21.89 12.83
N LYS A 122 11.89 22.95 13.58
CA LYS A 122 11.23 22.85 14.89
C LYS A 122 9.84 22.23 14.79
N SER A 123 9.10 22.54 13.72
CA SER A 123 7.77 21.98 13.48
C SER A 123 7.86 20.47 13.23
N LEU A 124 8.84 20.05 12.42
CA LEU A 124 9.10 18.65 12.11
C LEU A 124 9.49 17.85 13.37
N GLN A 125 10.44 18.36 14.15
CA GLN A 125 10.85 17.77 15.43
C GLN A 125 9.66 17.61 16.38
N ASN A 126 8.81 18.64 16.51
CA ASN A 126 7.63 18.60 17.37
C ASN A 126 6.61 17.56 16.91
N LYS A 127 6.36 17.44 15.60
CA LYS A 127 5.48 16.40 15.04
C LYS A 127 5.98 15.00 15.39
N ALA A 128 7.27 14.74 15.22
CA ALA A 128 7.88 13.47 15.58
C ALA A 128 7.78 13.18 17.09
N LYS A 129 8.12 14.16 17.95
CA LYS A 129 8.02 14.05 19.42
C LYS A 129 6.57 13.74 19.86
N VAL A 130 5.58 14.40 19.26
CA VAL A 130 4.15 14.14 19.54
C VAL A 130 3.75 12.72 19.15
N GLN A 131 4.18 12.23 17.98
CA GLN A 131 3.89 10.85 17.57
C GLN A 131 4.56 9.81 18.48
N CYS A 132 5.83 10.02 18.83
CA CYS A 132 6.55 9.16 19.78
C CYS A 132 5.82 9.06 21.12
N LYS A 133 5.43 10.22 21.67
CA LYS A 133 4.67 10.29 22.93
C LYS A 133 3.30 9.62 22.84
N ARG A 134 2.55 9.85 21.76
CA ARG A 134 1.24 9.20 21.55
C ARG A 134 1.35 7.68 21.51
N THR A 135 2.37 7.17 20.83
CA THR A 135 2.62 5.71 20.75
C THR A 135 3.01 5.15 22.11
N GLU A 136 3.92 5.81 22.83
CA GLU A 136 4.32 5.40 24.18
C GLU A 136 3.14 5.43 25.15
N ASP A 137 2.34 6.51 25.14
CA ASP A 137 1.12 6.64 25.93
C ASP A 137 0.12 5.51 25.63
N HIS A 138 -0.08 5.17 24.35
CA HIS A 138 -0.97 4.08 23.96
C HIS A 138 -0.49 2.73 24.52
N ILE A 139 0.81 2.47 24.47
CA ILE A 139 1.41 1.24 25.00
C ILE A 139 1.26 1.19 26.53
N ILE A 140 1.57 2.28 27.23
CA ILE A 140 1.50 2.36 28.69
C ILE A 140 0.04 2.29 29.19
N LYS A 141 -0.91 2.92 28.49
CA LYS A 141 -2.30 3.04 28.96
C LYS A 141 -3.23 1.94 28.44
N SER A 142 -2.90 1.29 27.32
CA SER A 142 -3.79 0.30 26.70
C SER A 142 -3.17 -1.09 26.69
N TRP A 143 -1.97 -1.25 26.11
CA TRP A 143 -1.37 -2.57 25.96
C TRP A 143 -0.85 -3.13 27.29
N PHE A 144 -0.09 -2.32 28.04
CA PHE A 144 0.55 -2.74 29.28
C PHE A 144 -0.46 -3.20 30.37
N PRO A 145 -1.55 -2.47 30.66
CA PRO A 145 -2.51 -2.89 31.69
C PRO A 145 -3.23 -4.18 31.34
N LEU A 146 -3.49 -4.44 30.05
CA LEU A 146 -4.08 -5.70 29.59
C LEU A 146 -3.14 -6.89 29.81
N ILE A 147 -1.83 -6.71 29.53
CA ILE A 147 -0.82 -7.74 29.81
C ILE A 147 -0.74 -8.01 31.32
N VAL A 148 -0.69 -6.96 32.15
CA VAL A 148 -0.68 -7.10 33.61
C VAL A 148 -1.94 -7.83 34.10
N HIS A 149 -3.12 -7.39 33.69
CA HIS A 149 -4.40 -8.01 34.09
C HIS A 149 -4.44 -9.50 33.72
N TRP A 150 -3.94 -9.84 32.54
CA TRP A 150 -3.95 -11.22 32.07
C TRP A 150 -2.95 -12.11 32.84
N LEU A 151 -1.73 -11.62 33.07
CA LEU A 151 -0.69 -12.35 33.81
C LEU A 151 -0.98 -12.47 35.30
N THR A 152 -1.81 -11.57 35.85
CA THR A 152 -2.24 -11.58 37.26
C THR A 152 -3.57 -12.31 37.47
N SER A 153 -4.20 -12.78 36.41
CA SER A 153 -5.46 -13.52 36.51
C SER A 153 -5.30 -14.81 37.33
N GLU A 154 -6.32 -15.14 38.13
CA GLU A 154 -6.32 -16.31 39.02
C GLU A 154 -5.97 -17.60 38.25
N LYS A 155 -6.54 -17.76 37.05
CA LYS A 155 -6.27 -18.89 36.15
C LYS A 155 -4.80 -19.00 35.68
N ALA A 156 -4.09 -17.88 35.55
CA ALA A 156 -2.68 -17.86 35.13
C ALA A 156 -1.74 -18.13 36.31
N VAL A 157 -2.08 -17.60 37.50
CA VAL A 157 -1.26 -17.69 38.71
C VAL A 157 -1.42 -19.02 39.44
N GLU A 158 -2.61 -19.63 39.44
CA GLU A 158 -2.89 -20.92 40.10
C GLU A 158 -1.99 -22.08 39.62
N ARG A 159 -1.53 -22.01 38.37
CA ARG A 159 -0.70 -23.05 37.73
C ARG A 159 0.79 -22.91 38.03
N ILE A 160 1.18 -21.86 38.76
CA ILE A 160 2.57 -21.51 39.04
C ILE A 160 2.82 -21.64 40.54
N GLU A 161 3.89 -22.36 40.90
CA GLU A 161 4.32 -22.46 42.29
C GLU A 161 4.71 -21.06 42.82
N LYS A 162 4.26 -20.72 44.05
CA LYS A 162 4.46 -19.36 44.63
C LYS A 162 5.92 -18.91 44.65
N ASN A 163 6.86 -19.82 44.86
CA ASN A 163 8.31 -19.56 44.87
C ASN A 163 8.91 -19.29 43.48
N LYS A 164 8.15 -19.44 42.40
CA LYS A 164 8.57 -19.22 41.00
C LYS A 164 7.82 -18.09 40.32
N LEU A 165 7.01 -17.32 41.05
CA LEU A 165 6.29 -16.18 40.49
C LEU A 165 7.24 -15.07 40.06
N ASP A 166 8.30 -14.80 40.83
CA ASP A 166 9.28 -13.76 40.47
C ASP A 166 10.03 -14.11 39.18
N SER A 167 10.46 -15.36 39.02
CA SER A 167 11.12 -15.84 37.80
C SER A 167 10.16 -15.88 36.60
N PHE A 168 8.86 -16.12 36.84
CA PHE A 168 7.82 -16.04 35.81
C PHE A 168 7.65 -14.61 35.32
N TYR A 169 7.46 -13.64 36.23
CA TYR A 169 7.32 -12.23 35.85
C TYR A 169 8.60 -11.67 35.21
N ALA A 170 9.78 -12.12 35.65
CA ALA A 170 11.05 -11.75 35.00
C ALA A 170 11.10 -12.23 33.54
N SER A 171 10.60 -13.45 33.29
CA SER A 171 10.52 -14.01 31.94
C SER A 171 9.51 -13.24 31.08
N ALA A 172 8.34 -12.88 31.64
CA ALA A 172 7.36 -12.04 30.96
C ALA A 172 7.94 -10.66 30.63
N THR A 173 8.59 -9.99 31.59
CA THR A 173 9.30 -8.71 31.39
C THR A 173 10.36 -8.81 30.29
N THR A 174 11.08 -9.93 30.20
CA THR A 174 12.05 -10.17 29.11
C THR A 174 11.37 -10.29 27.74
N LEU A 175 10.24 -10.99 27.66
CA LEU A 175 9.46 -11.08 26.43
C LEU A 175 8.89 -9.72 26.01
N MET A 176 8.48 -8.87 26.97
CA MET A 176 8.06 -7.51 26.68
C MET A 176 9.22 -6.70 26.10
N SER A 177 10.40 -6.77 26.73
CA SER A 177 11.64 -6.12 26.25
C SER A 177 11.93 -6.48 24.80
N ILE A 178 11.87 -7.76 24.43
CA ILE A 178 12.11 -8.22 23.05
C ILE A 178 11.10 -7.59 22.07
N GLN A 179 9.81 -7.54 22.43
CA GLN A 179 8.78 -6.98 21.55
C GLN A 179 8.93 -5.46 21.38
N LEU A 180 9.21 -4.73 22.47
CA LEU A 180 9.44 -3.28 22.41
C LEU A 180 10.70 -2.96 21.61
N LYS A 181 11.80 -3.71 21.79
CA LYS A 181 13.02 -3.57 20.98
C LYS A 181 12.76 -3.84 19.51
N ALA A 182 11.99 -4.88 19.17
CA ALA A 182 11.64 -5.18 17.77
C ALA A 182 10.81 -4.05 17.12
N LEU A 183 9.86 -3.46 17.86
CA LEU A 183 9.09 -2.30 17.41
C LEU A 183 10.00 -1.07 17.19
N LEU A 184 10.91 -0.79 18.13
CA LEU A 184 11.87 0.31 18.05
C LEU A 184 12.81 0.13 16.86
N GLU A 185 13.40 -1.06 16.72
CA GLU A 185 14.33 -1.39 15.63
C GLU A 185 13.67 -1.21 14.27
N ARG A 186 12.45 -1.75 14.09
CA ARG A 186 11.72 -1.59 12.83
C ARG A 186 11.38 -0.14 12.53
N SER A 187 11.01 0.64 13.55
CA SER A 187 10.73 2.07 13.39
C SER A 187 11.98 2.85 12.95
N VAL A 188 13.13 2.55 13.56
CA VAL A 188 14.42 3.14 13.15
C VAL A 188 14.81 2.72 11.74
N ARG A 189 14.73 1.43 11.38
CA ARG A 189 15.01 0.96 10.01
C ARG A 189 14.13 1.62 8.98
N LYS A 190 12.84 1.78 9.28
CA LYS A 190 11.90 2.47 8.38
C LYS A 190 12.30 3.93 8.22
N PHE A 191 12.64 4.63 9.30
CA PHE A 191 13.12 6.01 9.24
C PHE A 191 14.40 6.15 8.40
N VAL A 192 15.42 5.30 8.65
CA VAL A 192 16.67 5.29 7.86
C VAL A 192 16.39 5.02 6.38
N SER A 193 15.44 4.13 6.06
CA SER A 193 15.13 3.77 4.67
C SER A 193 14.59 4.92 3.81
N MET A 194 14.09 6.02 4.41
CA MET A 194 13.71 7.24 3.66
C MET A 194 14.89 7.96 3.04
N PHE A 195 16.07 7.79 3.61
CA PHE A 195 17.29 8.45 3.16
C PHE A 195 18.09 7.59 2.17
N HIS A 196 17.56 6.43 1.76
CA HIS A 196 18.16 5.62 0.70
C HIS A 196 17.95 6.27 -0.68
N SER A 197 18.89 6.05 -1.60
CA SER A 197 18.89 6.56 -2.97
C SER A 197 17.60 6.26 -3.76
N ASP A 198 16.92 5.18 -3.40
CA ASP A 198 15.73 4.68 -4.11
C ASP A 198 14.43 5.40 -3.68
N ASN A 199 14.44 6.07 -2.52
CA ASN A 199 13.24 6.64 -1.89
C ASN A 199 13.21 8.17 -1.90
N LYS A 200 13.67 8.77 -3.00
CA LYS A 200 13.77 10.23 -3.19
C LYS A 200 12.48 11.02 -2.95
N SER A 201 11.32 10.41 -3.16
CA SER A 201 9.99 11.02 -2.95
C SER A 201 9.58 11.13 -1.48
N CYS A 202 10.21 10.34 -0.61
CA CYS A 202 9.88 10.25 0.82
C CYS A 202 10.74 11.18 1.69
N LEU A 203 11.65 11.95 1.09
CA LEU A 203 12.53 12.86 1.79
C LEU A 203 11.76 14.10 2.27
N PRO A 204 12.07 14.59 3.49
CA PRO A 204 11.49 15.83 3.99
C PRO A 204 11.97 17.03 3.16
N ASN A 205 11.04 17.96 2.91
CA ASN A 205 11.35 19.24 2.29
C ASN A 205 11.43 20.35 3.36
N PHE A 206 12.63 20.88 3.59
CA PHE A 206 12.87 21.94 4.56
C PHE A 206 12.75 23.33 3.93
N ASN A 207 12.10 24.25 4.64
CA ASN A 207 12.10 25.66 4.28
C ASN A 207 13.36 26.34 4.83
N MET A 208 14.16 26.91 3.94
CA MET A 208 15.34 27.73 4.28
C MET A 208 15.14 29.18 3.83
N ALA A 209 15.61 30.11 4.64
CA ALA A 209 15.65 31.53 4.31
C ALA A 209 17.10 32.03 4.34
N LEU A 210 17.51 32.75 3.28
CA LEU A 210 18.74 33.53 3.34
C LEU A 210 18.47 34.77 4.20
N THR A 211 19.23 34.92 5.27
CA THR A 211 19.12 36.04 6.20
C THR A 211 20.37 36.88 6.18
N PHE A 212 20.20 38.16 6.48
CA PHE A 212 21.29 39.10 6.61
C PHE A 212 21.36 39.57 8.06
N GLU A 213 22.37 39.09 8.79
CA GLU A 213 22.61 39.45 10.18
C GLU A 213 24.09 39.74 10.39
N ASN A 214 24.41 40.79 11.14
CA ASN A 214 25.79 41.19 11.47
C ASN A 214 26.72 41.36 10.25
N GLU A 215 26.24 42.01 9.19
CA GLU A 215 27.05 42.25 7.97
C GLU A 215 27.49 40.95 7.25
N LYS A 216 26.77 39.85 7.49
CA LYS A 216 27.01 38.55 6.86
C LYS A 216 25.71 37.96 6.30
N MET A 217 25.80 37.42 5.08
CA MET A 217 24.73 36.63 4.48
C MET A 217 24.83 35.19 4.98
N ASP A 218 23.85 34.74 5.75
CA ASP A 218 23.80 33.40 6.35
C ASP A 218 22.41 32.77 6.18
N LEU A 219 22.37 31.45 6.00
CA LEU A 219 21.12 30.69 5.87
C LEU A 219 20.54 30.36 7.24
N LYS A 220 19.22 30.51 7.36
CA LYS A 220 18.46 30.08 8.53
C LYS A 220 17.33 29.13 8.11
N PRO A 221 17.29 27.91 8.67
CA PRO A 221 18.32 27.24 9.48
C PRO A 221 19.63 27.00 8.70
N THR A 222 20.76 26.80 9.39
CA THR A 222 22.03 26.41 8.76
C THR A 222 21.99 24.95 8.27
N LEU A 223 22.95 24.54 7.44
CA LEU A 223 23.07 23.14 7.01
C LEU A 223 23.27 22.20 8.22
N GLN A 224 24.05 22.63 9.21
CA GLN A 224 24.24 21.88 10.45
C GLN A 224 22.95 21.78 11.26
N ASP A 225 22.18 22.87 11.35
CA ASP A 225 20.88 22.85 12.04
C ASP A 225 19.90 21.87 11.39
N LEU A 226 19.97 21.66 10.06
CA LEU A 226 19.17 20.63 9.39
C LEU A 226 19.60 19.22 9.78
N GLU A 227 20.90 18.94 9.73
CA GLU A 227 21.46 17.65 10.12
C GLU A 227 21.08 17.32 11.57
N ASP A 228 21.32 18.26 12.48
CA ASP A 228 21.00 18.15 13.90
C ASP A 228 19.49 17.94 14.10
N SER A 229 18.65 18.59 13.28
CA SER A 229 17.20 18.41 13.35
C SER A 229 16.72 17.02 12.95
N ILE A 230 17.34 16.42 11.93
CA ILE A 230 17.03 15.04 11.51
C ILE A 230 17.54 14.06 12.57
N LEU A 231 18.74 14.28 13.12
CA LEU A 231 19.31 13.46 14.18
C LEU A 231 18.50 13.57 15.48
N GLU A 232 17.92 14.73 15.80
CA GLU A 232 16.98 14.89 16.92
C GLU A 232 15.73 14.03 16.77
N ILE A 233 15.22 13.88 15.55
CA ILE A 233 14.06 13.01 15.27
C ILE A 233 14.45 11.54 15.50
N LEU A 234 15.62 11.12 15.00
CA LEU A 234 16.15 9.78 15.27
C LEU A 234 16.29 9.54 16.78
N ASN A 235 16.91 10.47 17.51
CA ASN A 235 17.08 10.38 18.95
C ASN A 235 15.72 10.31 19.68
N SER A 236 14.71 11.04 19.22
CA SER A 236 13.36 10.99 19.78
C SER A 236 12.74 9.60 19.62
N ILE A 237 12.89 8.99 18.44
CA ILE A 237 12.40 7.63 18.18
C ILE A 237 13.15 6.62 19.06
N THR A 238 14.47 6.70 19.15
CA THR A 238 15.30 5.73 19.90
C THR A 238 15.15 5.83 21.41
N ASN A 239 14.74 7.00 21.91
CA ASN A 239 14.47 7.22 23.34
C ASN A 239 13.01 6.97 23.71
N THR A 240 12.17 6.49 22.79
CA THR A 240 10.79 6.09 23.09
C THR A 240 10.77 4.73 23.81
N LEU A 241 9.70 4.45 24.56
CA LEU A 241 9.42 3.17 25.25
C LEU A 241 10.33 2.87 26.44
N GLN A 242 11.09 3.85 26.93
CA GLN A 242 11.96 3.69 28.11
C GLN A 242 11.19 3.80 29.43
N ASN A 243 9.94 4.28 29.39
CA ASN A 243 9.12 4.51 30.58
C ASN A 243 8.08 3.40 30.84
N VAL A 244 8.15 2.28 30.11
CA VAL A 244 7.25 1.14 30.34
C VAL A 244 7.74 0.39 31.58
N GLN A 245 6.92 0.33 32.64
CA GLN A 245 7.29 -0.35 33.88
C GLN A 245 7.39 -1.86 33.71
N THR A 246 8.24 -2.51 34.53
CA THR A 246 8.24 -3.98 34.61
C THR A 246 7.00 -4.47 35.35
N ILE A 247 6.58 -5.72 35.09
CA ILE A 247 5.40 -6.29 35.75
C ILE A 247 5.61 -6.37 37.26
N GLN A 248 6.80 -6.75 37.71
CA GLN A 248 7.12 -6.82 39.14
C GLN A 248 7.04 -5.46 39.82
N ALA A 249 7.54 -4.42 39.16
CA ALA A 249 7.52 -3.05 39.67
C ALA A 249 6.09 -2.53 39.81
N TRP A 250 5.25 -2.77 38.78
CA TRP A 250 3.83 -2.42 38.82
C TRP A 250 3.09 -3.12 39.97
N LEU A 251 3.35 -4.41 40.19
CA LEU A 251 2.73 -5.17 41.28
C LEU A 251 3.22 -4.78 42.67
N ALA A 252 4.48 -4.36 42.77
CA ALA A 252 5.08 -3.90 44.02
C ALA A 252 4.81 -2.42 44.32
N GLU A 253 4.03 -1.74 43.48
CA GLU A 253 3.81 -0.29 43.53
C GLU A 253 5.13 0.51 43.53
N ASN A 254 6.16 -0.02 42.88
CA ASN A 254 7.47 0.59 42.75
C ASN A 254 7.59 1.28 41.37
N PRO A 255 7.59 2.61 41.30
CA PRO A 255 7.53 3.33 40.03
C PRO A 255 8.85 3.32 39.24
N ASP A 256 9.99 2.97 39.85
CA ASP A 256 11.32 3.31 39.33
C ASP A 256 12.00 2.18 38.52
N VAL A 257 11.30 1.08 38.22
CA VAL A 257 11.90 -0.06 37.51
C VAL A 257 11.19 -0.31 36.18
N PHE A 258 11.90 0.01 35.10
CA PHE A 258 11.41 -0.03 33.72
C PHE A 258 11.93 -1.24 32.92
N VAL A 259 11.21 -1.57 31.86
CA VAL A 259 11.59 -2.58 30.88
C VAL A 259 12.76 -2.06 30.04
N ASP A 260 13.80 -2.88 29.87
CA ASP A 260 14.89 -2.56 28.96
C ASP A 260 14.39 -2.57 27.51
N ALA A 261 14.15 -1.40 26.94
CA ALA A 261 13.83 -1.22 25.52
C ALA A 261 15.01 -0.65 24.72
N LYS A 262 16.21 -0.54 25.31
CA LYS A 262 17.36 0.10 24.67
C LYS A 262 17.89 -0.77 23.52
N LEU A 263 18.10 -0.15 22.35
CA LEU A 263 18.77 -0.79 21.21
C LEU A 263 20.29 -0.81 21.42
N SER A 264 20.97 -1.70 20.68
CA SER A 264 22.43 -1.81 20.75
C SER A 264 23.12 -0.55 20.22
N ASP A 265 24.22 -0.15 20.88
CA ASP A 265 24.95 1.06 20.49
C ASP A 265 25.52 0.95 19.06
N VAL A 266 25.91 -0.26 18.62
CA VAL A 266 26.35 -0.55 17.24
C VAL A 266 25.24 -0.24 16.23
N PHE A 267 23.99 -0.62 16.52
CA PHE A 267 22.87 -0.36 15.63
C PHE A 267 22.54 1.14 15.57
N LEU A 268 22.61 1.85 16.70
CA LEU A 268 22.41 3.29 16.75
C LEU A 268 23.50 4.06 16.00
N GLN A 269 24.75 3.62 16.09
CA GLN A 269 25.87 4.17 15.32
C GLN A 269 25.67 3.97 13.82
N TRP A 270 25.23 2.78 13.39
CA TRP A 270 24.88 2.52 11.99
C TRP A 270 23.79 3.48 11.51
N ALA A 271 22.69 3.62 12.23
CA ALA A 271 21.59 4.49 11.84
C ALA A 271 22.02 5.96 11.71
N LYS A 272 22.80 6.46 12.69
CA LYS A 272 23.36 7.82 12.66
C LYS A 272 24.27 8.02 11.46
N PHE A 273 25.22 7.12 11.26
CA PHE A 273 26.18 7.21 10.15
C PHE A 273 25.49 7.19 8.79
N THR A 274 24.53 6.29 8.57
CA THR A 274 23.79 6.20 7.31
C THR A 274 22.99 7.47 7.02
N ILE A 275 22.33 8.04 8.04
CA ILE A 275 21.56 9.27 7.87
C ILE A 275 22.48 10.47 7.62
N THR A 276 23.53 10.66 8.42
CA THR A 276 24.47 11.78 8.26
C THR A 276 25.10 11.77 6.86
N THR A 277 25.58 10.62 6.39
CA THR A 277 26.16 10.50 5.05
C THR A 277 25.15 10.88 3.95
N ALA A 278 23.93 10.34 4.02
CA ALA A 278 22.90 10.63 3.03
C ALA A 278 22.45 12.10 3.05
N VAL A 279 22.35 12.72 4.24
CA VAL A 279 22.01 14.15 4.36
C VAL A 279 23.13 15.01 3.76
N GLN A 280 24.39 14.73 4.08
CA GLN A 280 25.53 15.48 3.56
C GLN A 280 25.64 15.38 2.03
N GLU A 281 25.45 14.19 1.46
CA GLU A 281 25.43 14.00 0.00
C GLU A 281 24.33 14.84 -0.68
N ASN A 282 23.14 14.91 -0.09
CA ASN A 282 22.03 15.69 -0.61
C ASN A 282 22.19 17.21 -0.41
N LEU A 283 23.00 17.64 0.55
CA LEU A 283 23.27 19.05 0.85
C LEU A 283 24.51 19.61 0.12
N ALA A 284 25.40 18.76 -0.38
CA ALA A 284 26.65 19.18 -1.02
C ALA A 284 26.47 20.05 -2.27
N GLU A 285 25.47 19.75 -3.10
CA GLU A 285 25.17 20.56 -4.30
C GLU A 285 24.53 21.93 -3.94
N PRO A 286 23.51 22.00 -3.07
CA PRO A 286 23.02 23.26 -2.52
C PRO A 286 24.13 24.12 -1.91
N GLU A 287 24.99 23.53 -1.09
CA GLU A 287 26.10 24.23 -0.43
C GLU A 287 27.05 24.89 -1.42
N LYS A 288 27.44 24.18 -2.49
CA LYS A 288 28.29 24.74 -3.55
C LYS A 288 27.63 25.91 -4.27
N HIS A 289 26.34 25.77 -4.60
CA HIS A 289 25.58 26.84 -5.26
C HIS A 289 25.50 28.09 -4.37
N LEU A 290 25.23 27.89 -3.08
CA LEU A 290 25.18 28.96 -2.08
C LEU A 290 26.54 29.64 -1.89
N HIS A 291 27.64 28.89 -1.87
CA HIS A 291 28.98 29.45 -1.78
C HIS A 291 29.30 30.35 -2.98
N THR A 292 29.04 29.86 -4.19
CA THR A 292 29.25 30.65 -5.42
C THR A 292 28.40 31.92 -5.43
N PHE A 293 27.17 31.84 -4.91
CA PHE A 293 26.28 33.00 -4.78
C PHE A 293 26.82 34.02 -3.77
N VAL A 294 27.18 33.57 -2.56
CA VAL A 294 27.73 34.45 -1.52
C VAL A 294 28.98 35.14 -2.05
N GLU A 295 29.95 34.40 -2.60
CA GLU A 295 31.17 34.97 -3.18
C GLU A 295 30.90 36.04 -4.25
N LYS A 296 29.93 35.81 -5.14
CA LYS A 296 29.57 36.75 -6.20
C LYS A 296 29.02 38.06 -5.66
N TYR A 297 28.29 38.02 -4.55
CA TYR A 297 27.55 39.16 -4.00
C TYR A 297 28.15 39.72 -2.68
N THR A 298 29.27 39.18 -2.19
CA THR A 298 29.97 39.65 -0.98
C THR A 298 30.26 41.15 -1.03
N MET A 299 30.66 41.68 -2.20
CA MET A 299 31.01 43.10 -2.38
C MET A 299 29.86 44.07 -2.05
N LEU A 300 28.61 43.60 -2.07
CA LEU A 300 27.44 44.43 -1.73
C LEU A 300 27.23 44.53 -0.23
N VAL A 301 27.89 43.67 0.52
CA VAL A 301 27.56 43.36 1.90
C VAL A 301 28.69 43.73 2.85
N ASP A 302 29.94 43.62 2.39
CA ASP A 302 31.16 44.01 3.11
C ASP A 302 31.45 45.52 3.09
N GLY A 303 30.58 46.32 2.47
CA GLY A 303 30.75 47.78 2.31
C GLY A 303 31.71 48.18 1.18
N THR A 304 32.31 47.22 0.46
CA THR A 304 33.20 47.49 -0.68
C THR A 304 32.47 48.22 -1.81
N ALA A 305 31.22 47.87 -2.09
CA ALA A 305 30.40 48.58 -3.05
C ALA A 305 30.13 50.04 -2.63
N GLN A 306 29.89 50.28 -1.34
CA GLN A 306 29.66 51.62 -0.82
C GLN A 306 30.93 52.48 -0.87
N ALA A 307 32.10 51.90 -0.54
CA ALA A 307 33.39 52.55 -0.71
C ALA A 307 33.67 52.89 -2.18
N ARG A 308 33.38 51.97 -3.12
CA ARG A 308 33.53 52.22 -4.56
C ARG A 308 32.62 53.35 -5.06
N ILE A 309 31.37 53.42 -4.57
CA ILE A 309 30.45 54.50 -4.90
C ILE A 309 30.96 55.83 -4.33
N GLN A 310 31.49 55.87 -3.10
CA GLN A 310 32.07 57.08 -2.52
C GLN A 310 33.27 57.57 -3.32
N THR A 311 34.21 56.69 -3.68
CA THR A 311 35.36 57.05 -4.53
C THR A 311 34.90 57.58 -5.90
N LEU A 312 33.90 56.95 -6.51
CA LEU A 312 33.30 57.41 -7.78
C LEU A 312 32.59 58.77 -7.68
N THR A 313 32.15 59.16 -6.49
CA THR A 313 31.44 60.44 -6.27
C THR A 313 32.43 61.58 -5.99
N GLU A 314 33.64 61.26 -5.53
CA GLU A 314 34.71 62.22 -5.23
C GLU A 314 35.57 62.56 -6.46
N GLU A 315 35.58 61.70 -7.48
CA GLU A 315 36.36 61.86 -8.72
C GLU A 315 35.48 62.32 -9.91
N GLU A 316 36.04 63.15 -10.81
CA GLU A 316 35.37 63.50 -12.08
C GLU A 316 35.56 62.38 -13.11
N HIS A 317 34.48 61.67 -13.41
CA HIS A 317 34.47 60.58 -14.39
C HIS A 317 33.74 60.95 -15.68
N SER A 318 34.10 60.26 -16.77
CA SER A 318 33.40 60.38 -18.05
C SER A 318 31.99 59.77 -17.98
N PHE A 319 31.09 60.23 -18.85
CA PHE A 319 29.73 59.70 -18.92
C PHE A 319 29.70 58.17 -19.19
N ASP A 320 30.62 57.65 -20.01
CA ASP A 320 30.75 56.22 -20.28
C ASP A 320 31.19 55.40 -19.05
N GLU A 321 32.05 55.95 -18.19
CA GLU A 321 32.42 55.32 -16.91
C GLU A 321 31.23 55.23 -15.95
N TYR A 322 30.36 56.24 -15.93
CA TYR A 322 29.10 56.17 -15.17
C TYR A 322 28.15 55.10 -15.71
N THR A 323 28.13 54.85 -17.02
CA THR A 323 27.29 53.79 -17.62
C THR A 323 27.80 52.38 -17.37
N THR A 324 29.11 52.19 -17.12
CA THR A 324 29.69 50.88 -16.78
C THR A 324 29.47 50.47 -15.32
N VAL A 325 29.18 51.41 -14.42
CA VAL A 325 28.82 51.13 -13.00
C VAL A 325 27.40 50.54 -12.85
N LYS A 326 26.59 50.58 -13.92
CA LYS A 326 25.20 50.11 -14.01
C LYS A 326 25.00 48.61 -13.67
N TYR A 327 26.05 47.78 -13.72
CA TYR A 327 26.02 46.38 -13.27
C TYR A 327 25.68 46.21 -11.78
N VAL A 328 25.91 47.25 -10.96
CA VAL A 328 25.61 47.24 -9.52
C VAL A 328 24.09 47.41 -9.23
N LEU A 329 23.29 47.77 -10.24
CA LEU A 329 21.83 47.93 -10.12
C LEU A 329 21.03 46.76 -10.71
N LEU A 330 21.68 45.74 -11.28
CA LEU A 330 21.09 44.47 -11.77
C LEU A 330 20.87 43.43 -10.65
N ILE A 331 21.31 43.76 -9.44
CA ILE A 331 21.21 42.90 -8.26
C ILE A 331 19.77 42.61 -7.83
N PRO A 332 18.79 43.53 -7.89
CA PRO A 332 17.39 43.21 -7.65
C PRO A 332 16.85 42.18 -8.64
N THR A 333 17.28 42.22 -9.91
CA THR A 333 16.87 41.29 -10.97
C THR A 333 17.47 39.88 -10.76
N CYS A 334 18.70 39.78 -10.27
CA CYS A 334 19.30 38.50 -9.88
C CYS A 334 18.71 37.93 -8.58
N ILE A 335 18.27 38.78 -7.65
CA ILE A 335 17.58 38.38 -6.41
C ILE A 335 16.14 37.90 -6.70
N CYS A 336 15.46 38.48 -7.70
CA CYS A 336 14.17 37.97 -8.20
C CYS A 336 14.30 36.66 -9.00
N TYR A 337 15.46 36.38 -9.60
CA TYR A 337 15.75 35.10 -10.27
C TYR A 337 15.84 33.91 -9.31
N PHE A 338 15.76 34.16 -8.01
CA PHE A 338 15.58 33.15 -6.96
C PHE A 338 14.12 32.63 -6.95
N PHE A 339 13.60 32.28 -8.12
CA PHE A 339 12.41 31.46 -8.26
C PHE A 339 12.75 30.05 -7.78
N SER A 340 12.37 29.74 -6.54
CA SER A 340 12.22 28.38 -5.98
C SER A 340 13.10 27.31 -6.62
N VAL A 341 14.42 27.35 -6.38
CA VAL A 341 15.28 26.21 -6.72
C VAL A 341 14.91 25.07 -5.77
N ASN A 342 14.08 24.15 -6.25
CA ASN A 342 13.66 22.97 -5.50
C ASN A 342 14.77 21.92 -5.58
N TYR A 343 15.59 21.86 -4.52
CA TYR A 343 16.51 20.75 -4.33
C TYR A 343 15.77 19.54 -3.74
N LEU A 344 16.44 18.40 -3.67
CA LEU A 344 15.82 17.16 -3.21
C LEU A 344 15.20 17.30 -1.80
N ILE A 345 15.87 18.05 -0.93
CA ILE A 345 15.56 18.22 0.50
C ILE A 345 15.23 19.69 0.87
N LEU A 346 15.40 20.66 -0.04
CA LEU A 346 15.31 22.09 0.28
C LEU A 346 14.41 22.85 -0.69
N THR A 347 13.58 23.72 -0.11
CA THR A 347 12.98 24.87 -0.79
C THR A 347 13.50 26.14 -0.14
N LEU A 348 14.08 27.02 -0.94
CA LEU A 348 14.51 28.34 -0.48
C LEU A 348 13.32 29.32 -0.58
N GLY A 349 12.80 29.73 0.57
CA GLY A 349 11.69 30.67 0.70
C GLY A 349 12.15 32.14 0.76
N PHE A 350 11.28 33.04 0.31
CA PHE A 350 11.54 34.48 0.20
C PHE A 350 11.61 35.18 1.58
N PHE A 351 12.75 35.79 1.93
CA PHE A 351 12.87 36.75 3.03
C PHE A 351 13.88 37.89 2.72
N PHE A 352 13.79 38.49 1.54
CA PHE A 352 14.71 39.57 1.14
C PHE A 352 14.31 40.99 1.61
N LEU A 353 13.12 41.20 2.19
CA LEU A 353 12.60 42.56 2.43
C LEU A 353 13.07 43.25 3.73
N LYS A 354 13.89 42.62 4.58
CA LYS A 354 14.41 43.29 5.80
C LYS A 354 15.77 43.96 5.64
N ALA A 355 16.60 43.53 4.69
CA ALA A 355 17.94 44.09 4.51
C ALA A 355 17.92 45.51 3.89
N PHE A 356 16.94 45.81 3.04
CA PHE A 356 16.82 47.12 2.39
C PHE A 356 16.26 48.25 3.27
N LYS A 357 15.79 47.95 4.49
CA LYS A 357 15.31 48.98 5.44
C LYS A 357 16.42 49.87 6.01
N ARG A 358 17.69 49.62 5.65
CA ARG A 358 18.86 50.41 6.03
C ARG A 358 19.42 51.29 4.92
N VAL A 359 18.82 51.30 3.72
CA VAL A 359 19.07 52.40 2.77
C VAL A 359 18.43 53.64 3.40
N PRO A 360 19.18 54.74 3.60
CA PRO A 360 18.71 55.87 4.38
C PRO A 360 17.42 56.44 3.77
N GLU A 361 16.38 56.59 4.59
CA GLU A 361 15.05 57.14 4.27
C GLU A 361 15.06 58.60 3.77
N ASN A 362 16.22 59.13 3.40
CA ASN A 362 16.38 60.49 2.92
C ASN A 362 16.94 60.49 1.50
N THR A 363 16.08 60.36 0.50
CA THR A 363 16.17 61.17 -0.72
C THR A 363 14.85 61.11 -1.49
N LYS A 364 14.44 62.27 -2.00
CA LYS A 364 13.29 62.47 -2.90
C LYS A 364 13.48 61.81 -4.29
N ASP A 365 14.44 60.90 -4.43
CA ASP A 365 14.92 60.36 -5.69
C ASP A 365 14.31 59.01 -6.07
N LEU A 366 13.46 58.42 -5.22
CA LEU A 366 12.75 57.17 -5.57
C LEU A 366 11.92 57.31 -6.86
N GLY A 367 11.32 58.49 -7.09
CA GLY A 367 10.56 58.76 -8.32
C GLY A 367 11.42 58.92 -9.58
N LEU A 368 12.68 59.35 -9.44
CA LEU A 368 13.67 59.38 -10.52
C LEU A 368 14.29 57.99 -10.75
N PHE A 369 14.34 57.17 -9.70
CA PHE A 369 14.85 55.80 -9.74
C PHE A 369 13.91 54.86 -10.51
N GLU A 370 12.60 54.95 -10.30
CA GLU A 370 11.61 54.15 -11.06
C GLU A 370 11.46 54.63 -12.51
N TYR A 371 11.52 55.96 -12.76
CA TYR A 371 11.39 56.53 -14.11
C TYR A 371 12.60 56.23 -15.02
N ASN A 372 13.81 56.12 -14.47
CA ASN A 372 15.03 55.87 -15.26
C ASN A 372 15.29 54.39 -15.58
N ILE A 373 14.69 53.44 -14.85
CA ILE A 373 14.84 52.00 -15.12
C ILE A 373 14.13 51.61 -16.43
N VAL A 374 13.04 52.28 -16.80
CA VAL A 374 12.25 51.95 -18.00
C VAL A 374 12.89 52.48 -19.29
N HIS A 375 13.71 53.54 -19.23
CA HIS A 375 14.23 54.23 -20.41
C HIS A 375 15.63 53.80 -20.88
N HIS A 376 16.31 52.87 -20.20
CA HIS A 376 17.74 52.63 -20.44
C HIS A 376 18.16 51.15 -20.61
N PHE A 377 17.26 50.27 -21.00
CA PHE A 377 17.66 48.94 -21.46
C PHE A 377 18.05 49.00 -22.95
N GLU A 378 19.17 48.37 -23.33
CA GLU A 378 19.44 48.12 -24.76
C GLU A 378 18.34 47.21 -25.33
N GLU A 379 17.98 47.44 -26.59
CA GLU A 379 16.83 46.80 -27.23
C GLU A 379 16.90 45.25 -27.17
N ASP A 380 18.12 44.71 -27.16
CA ASP A 380 18.37 43.27 -27.08
C ASP A 380 18.26 42.70 -25.66
N ASP A 381 18.57 43.48 -24.63
CA ASP A 381 18.37 43.11 -23.22
C ASP A 381 16.90 43.24 -22.80
N VAL A 382 16.17 44.25 -23.30
CA VAL A 382 14.70 44.27 -23.19
C VAL A 382 14.13 43.04 -23.87
N LYS A 383 14.56 42.72 -25.10
CA LYS A 383 14.11 41.53 -25.81
C LYS A 383 14.46 40.25 -25.05
N LEU A 384 15.60 40.17 -24.37
CA LEU A 384 15.99 38.99 -23.60
C LEU A 384 15.18 38.86 -22.31
N ASN A 385 15.00 39.95 -21.54
CA ASN A 385 14.17 39.96 -20.35
C ASN A 385 12.70 39.70 -20.68
N VAL A 386 12.19 40.32 -21.74
CA VAL A 386 10.84 40.06 -22.27
C VAL A 386 10.75 38.63 -22.79
N LYS A 387 11.77 38.08 -23.46
CA LYS A 387 11.79 36.66 -23.85
C LYS A 387 11.80 35.75 -22.63
N VAL A 388 12.53 36.03 -21.57
CA VAL A 388 12.57 35.22 -20.35
C VAL A 388 11.23 35.28 -19.62
N PHE A 389 10.64 36.47 -19.46
CA PHE A 389 9.31 36.64 -18.86
C PHE A 389 8.22 35.95 -19.70
N LEU A 390 8.24 36.14 -21.02
CA LEU A 390 7.31 35.47 -21.94
C LEU A 390 7.58 33.97 -22.04
N VAL A 391 8.81 33.50 -21.82
CA VAL A 391 9.15 32.06 -21.77
C VAL A 391 8.65 31.46 -20.47
N TRP A 392 8.75 32.17 -19.34
CA TRP A 392 8.13 31.73 -18.08
C TRP A 392 6.60 31.71 -18.19
N GLU A 393 6.00 32.75 -18.77
CA GLU A 393 4.56 32.77 -19.04
C GLU A 393 4.18 31.65 -20.03
N LYS A 394 5.00 31.38 -21.05
CA LYS A 394 4.81 30.22 -21.94
C LYS A 394 5.02 28.89 -21.23
N ILE A 395 5.93 28.78 -20.28
CA ILE A 395 6.18 27.54 -19.51
C ILE A 395 5.02 27.31 -18.54
N CYS A 396 4.58 28.33 -17.79
CA CYS A 396 3.37 28.28 -16.98
C CYS A 396 2.16 27.94 -17.84
N GLN A 397 1.97 28.59 -18.99
CA GLN A 397 0.92 28.24 -19.95
C GLN A 397 1.10 26.82 -20.50
N VAL A 398 2.31 26.30 -20.67
CA VAL A 398 2.55 24.91 -21.11
C VAL A 398 2.26 23.93 -19.98
N PHE A 399 2.57 24.26 -18.73
CA PHE A 399 2.25 23.44 -17.57
C PHE A 399 0.75 23.44 -17.28
N GLU A 400 0.12 24.61 -17.27
CA GLU A 400 -1.34 24.77 -17.17
C GLU A 400 -2.05 24.11 -18.35
N ARG A 401 -1.54 24.23 -19.58
CA ARG A 401 -2.05 23.46 -20.72
C ARG A 401 -1.79 21.97 -20.55
N SER A 402 -0.66 21.54 -19.98
CA SER A 402 -0.38 20.11 -19.78
C SER A 402 -1.26 19.51 -18.69
N GLU A 403 -1.57 20.27 -17.65
CA GLU A 403 -2.49 19.89 -16.58
C GLU A 403 -3.93 19.91 -17.08
N MET A 404 -4.31 20.94 -17.85
CA MET A 404 -5.60 21.01 -18.55
C MET A 404 -5.76 19.87 -19.54
N LEU A 405 -4.75 19.56 -20.37
CA LEU A 405 -4.75 18.44 -21.30
C LEU A 405 -4.79 17.11 -20.55
N ALA A 406 -4.05 16.95 -19.45
CA ALA A 406 -4.10 15.75 -18.62
C ALA A 406 -5.50 15.56 -18.02
N LYS A 407 -6.09 16.63 -17.49
CA LYS A 407 -7.47 16.64 -16.99
C LYS A 407 -8.46 16.32 -18.10
N GLU A 408 -8.37 16.98 -19.26
CA GLU A 408 -9.21 16.72 -20.43
C GLU A 408 -9.06 15.29 -20.94
N THR A 409 -7.86 14.71 -20.91
CA THR A 409 -7.63 13.31 -21.30
C THR A 409 -8.28 12.33 -20.33
N LEU A 410 -8.18 12.57 -19.02
CA LEU A 410 -8.83 11.74 -18.01
C LEU A 410 -10.36 11.88 -18.06
N GLU A 411 -10.87 13.10 -18.25
CA GLU A 411 -12.29 13.34 -18.46
C GLU A 411 -12.81 12.71 -19.77
N ALA A 412 -12.02 12.74 -20.84
CA ALA A 412 -12.34 12.06 -22.10
C ALA A 412 -12.33 10.55 -21.94
N GLU A 413 -11.45 10.00 -21.11
CA GLU A 413 -11.44 8.57 -20.77
C GLU A 413 -12.72 8.17 -20.03
N VAL A 414 -13.15 8.95 -19.02
CA VAL A 414 -14.44 8.72 -18.34
C VAL A 414 -15.61 8.81 -19.33
N ARG A 415 -15.63 9.81 -20.23
CA ARG A 415 -16.64 9.91 -21.29
C ARG A 415 -16.64 8.70 -22.24
N ALA A 416 -15.47 8.22 -22.63
CA ALA A 416 -15.33 7.03 -23.48
C ALA A 416 -15.79 5.76 -22.75
N LYS A 417 -15.52 5.62 -21.45
CA LYS A 417 -16.05 4.52 -20.63
C LYS A 417 -17.59 4.54 -20.60
N ARG A 418 -18.21 5.72 -20.46
CA ARG A 418 -19.68 5.88 -20.51
C ARG A 418 -20.27 5.47 -21.87
N GLU A 419 -19.65 5.90 -22.98
CA GLU A 419 -20.07 5.51 -24.33
C GLU A 419 -19.96 4.00 -24.55
N ASN A 420 -18.86 3.40 -24.09
CA ASN A 420 -18.65 1.95 -24.15
C ASN A 420 -19.69 1.17 -23.34
N VAL A 421 -20.09 1.66 -22.15
CA VAL A 421 -21.20 1.07 -21.38
C VAL A 421 -22.49 1.11 -22.19
N ASN A 422 -22.85 2.25 -22.77
CA ASN A 422 -24.06 2.39 -23.58
C ASN A 422 -24.06 1.47 -24.82
N GLU A 423 -22.92 1.36 -25.52
CA GLU A 423 -22.78 0.47 -26.68
C GLU A 423 -22.93 -1.00 -26.29
N LYS A 424 -22.32 -1.42 -25.16
CA LYS A 424 -22.47 -2.77 -24.62
C LYS A 424 -23.91 -3.06 -24.22
N LEU A 425 -24.59 -2.11 -23.58
CA LEU A 425 -26.01 -2.27 -23.20
C LEU A 425 -26.91 -2.42 -24.42
N GLU A 426 -26.69 -1.64 -25.48
CA GLU A 426 -27.47 -1.79 -26.72
C GLU A 426 -27.22 -3.14 -27.40
N LYS A 427 -25.97 -3.61 -27.45
CA LYS A 427 -25.63 -4.96 -27.95
C LYS A 427 -26.35 -6.05 -27.15
N ILE A 428 -26.40 -5.94 -25.83
CA ILE A 428 -27.13 -6.88 -24.98
C ILE A 428 -28.64 -6.83 -25.27
N ARG A 429 -29.23 -5.63 -25.43
CA ARG A 429 -30.65 -5.50 -25.78
C ARG A 429 -30.98 -6.19 -27.09
N VAL A 430 -30.16 -6.01 -28.12
CA VAL A 430 -30.32 -6.71 -29.41
C VAL A 430 -30.24 -8.22 -29.22
N LYS A 431 -29.27 -8.72 -28.45
CA LYS A 431 -29.15 -10.15 -28.14
C LYS A 431 -30.36 -10.72 -27.39
N ILE A 432 -30.96 -9.97 -26.47
CA ILE A 432 -32.18 -10.40 -25.78
C ILE A 432 -33.36 -10.48 -26.75
N LYS A 433 -33.45 -9.59 -27.74
CA LYS A 433 -34.45 -9.70 -28.81
C LYS A 433 -34.21 -10.95 -29.67
N GLU A 434 -32.95 -11.28 -29.97
CA GLU A 434 -32.61 -12.53 -30.68
C GLU A 434 -33.02 -13.78 -29.88
N PHE A 435 -32.85 -13.80 -28.55
CA PHE A 435 -33.29 -14.92 -27.70
C PHE A 435 -34.79 -15.19 -27.79
N SER A 436 -35.61 -14.16 -28.06
CA SER A 436 -37.05 -14.34 -28.25
C SER A 436 -37.41 -15.10 -29.53
N LEU A 437 -36.47 -15.22 -30.47
CA LEU A 437 -36.61 -15.92 -31.74
C LEU A 437 -36.10 -17.37 -31.68
N TYR A 438 -35.41 -17.77 -30.62
CA TYR A 438 -34.88 -19.13 -30.48
C TYR A 438 -36.04 -20.13 -30.28
N SER A 439 -36.06 -21.18 -31.10
CA SER A 439 -37.13 -22.17 -31.14
C SER A 439 -36.65 -23.62 -31.07
N GLU A 440 -35.37 -23.90 -31.36
CA GLU A 440 -34.88 -25.27 -31.53
C GLU A 440 -34.43 -25.87 -30.20
N VAL A 441 -35.04 -26.98 -29.80
CA VAL A 441 -34.71 -27.65 -28.53
C VAL A 441 -33.34 -28.34 -28.59
N ASP A 442 -32.92 -28.82 -29.76
CA ASP A 442 -31.67 -29.58 -29.91
C ASP A 442 -30.40 -28.71 -29.87
N ALA A 443 -30.53 -27.40 -30.08
CA ALA A 443 -29.42 -26.43 -30.04
C ALA A 443 -29.16 -25.83 -28.64
N MET A 444 -29.70 -26.43 -27.57
CA MET A 444 -29.73 -25.82 -26.23
C MET A 444 -28.35 -25.52 -25.65
N ASP A 445 -27.35 -26.36 -25.94
CA ASP A 445 -25.96 -26.15 -25.52
C ASP A 445 -25.35 -24.85 -26.09
N GLU A 446 -25.73 -24.48 -27.31
CA GLU A 446 -25.30 -23.24 -27.95
C GLU A 446 -26.03 -22.05 -27.34
N TYR A 447 -27.34 -22.17 -27.11
CA TYR A 447 -28.15 -21.10 -26.51
C TYR A 447 -27.71 -20.77 -25.07
N VAL A 448 -27.40 -21.79 -24.26
CA VAL A 448 -26.87 -21.57 -22.91
C VAL A 448 -25.47 -20.93 -22.94
N LYS A 449 -24.63 -21.26 -23.92
CA LYS A 449 -23.33 -20.56 -24.10
C LYS A 449 -23.54 -19.08 -24.41
N GLU A 450 -24.49 -18.74 -25.29
CA GLU A 450 -24.79 -17.33 -25.60
C GLU A 450 -25.39 -16.58 -24.40
N VAL A 451 -26.27 -17.21 -23.61
CA VAL A 451 -26.78 -16.63 -22.35
C VAL A 451 -25.65 -16.36 -21.36
N ARG A 452 -24.73 -17.32 -21.18
CA ARG A 452 -23.57 -17.13 -20.28
C ARG A 452 -22.65 -16.01 -20.74
N LYS A 453 -22.48 -15.82 -22.06
CA LYS A 453 -21.75 -14.67 -22.62
C LYS A 453 -22.44 -13.37 -22.28
N VAL A 454 -23.76 -13.28 -22.47
CA VAL A 454 -24.55 -12.08 -22.14
C VAL A 454 -24.49 -11.77 -20.63
N GLN A 455 -24.62 -12.78 -19.78
CA GLN A 455 -24.49 -12.61 -18.32
C GLN A 455 -23.11 -12.11 -17.92
N LYS A 456 -22.05 -12.65 -18.52
CA LYS A 456 -20.67 -12.19 -18.27
C LYS A 456 -20.48 -10.73 -18.68
N VAL A 457 -20.92 -10.35 -19.89
CA VAL A 457 -20.81 -8.96 -20.34
C VAL A 457 -21.61 -8.02 -19.45
N LEU A 458 -22.75 -8.46 -18.90
CA LEU A 458 -23.54 -7.67 -17.96
C LEU A 458 -22.82 -7.44 -16.64
N THR A 459 -22.16 -8.46 -16.07
CA THR A 459 -21.30 -8.31 -14.89
C THR A 459 -20.11 -7.40 -15.16
N ASP A 460 -19.44 -7.56 -16.30
CA ASP A 460 -18.32 -6.67 -16.70
C ASP A 460 -18.79 -5.20 -16.84
N VAL A 461 -20.05 -4.97 -17.26
CA VAL A 461 -20.65 -3.63 -17.35
C VAL A 461 -20.92 -3.07 -15.95
N GLU A 462 -21.40 -3.86 -15.01
CA GLU A 462 -21.60 -3.44 -13.61
C GLU A 462 -20.29 -3.01 -12.95
N GLU A 463 -19.22 -3.81 -13.11
CA GLU A 463 -17.89 -3.46 -12.62
C GLU A 463 -17.34 -2.19 -13.29
N THR A 464 -17.64 -1.99 -14.58
CA THR A 464 -17.26 -0.75 -15.29
C THR A 464 -18.02 0.46 -14.75
N ILE A 465 -19.30 0.30 -14.38
CA ILE A 465 -20.12 1.36 -13.78
C ILE A 465 -19.57 1.73 -12.39
N ASP A 466 -19.17 0.76 -11.58
CA ASP A 466 -18.56 1.02 -10.28
C ASP A 466 -17.24 1.80 -10.42
N SER A 467 -16.38 1.42 -11.37
CA SER A 467 -15.16 2.19 -11.68
C SER A 467 -15.46 3.61 -12.18
N ILE A 468 -16.53 3.80 -12.97
CA ILE A 468 -16.95 5.14 -13.41
C ILE A 468 -17.40 5.98 -12.22
N ASN A 469 -18.14 5.39 -11.26
CA ASN A 469 -18.62 6.10 -10.08
C ASN A 469 -17.46 6.51 -9.14
N GLU A 470 -16.44 5.66 -8.98
CA GLU A 470 -15.21 5.99 -8.24
C GLU A 470 -14.44 7.15 -8.91
N ASP A 471 -14.30 7.10 -10.24
CA ASP A 471 -13.67 8.16 -11.03
C ASP A 471 -14.48 9.48 -10.91
N GLU A 472 -15.81 9.42 -10.98
CA GLU A 472 -16.71 10.58 -10.86
C GLU A 472 -16.68 11.21 -9.46
N GLU A 473 -16.58 10.40 -8.40
CA GLU A 473 -16.40 10.90 -7.02
C GLU A 473 -15.06 11.64 -6.87
N TYR A 474 -13.99 11.09 -7.46
CA TYR A 474 -12.68 11.73 -7.50
C TYR A 474 -12.71 13.11 -8.20
N PHE A 475 -13.49 13.24 -9.29
CA PHE A 475 -13.67 14.50 -10.01
C PHE A 475 -14.76 15.42 -9.43
N GLN A 476 -15.46 15.00 -8.37
CA GLN A 476 -16.61 15.72 -7.79
C GLN A 476 -17.76 15.95 -8.80
N TRP A 477 -17.99 14.99 -9.69
CA TRP A 477 -19.09 15.00 -10.65
C TRP A 477 -20.37 14.39 -10.06
N GLU A 478 -21.51 14.66 -10.71
CA GLU A 478 -22.75 13.95 -10.39
C GLU A 478 -22.65 12.50 -10.87
N LEU A 479 -23.01 11.57 -9.97
CA LEU A 479 -22.95 10.12 -10.24
C LEU A 479 -23.92 9.72 -11.36
N THR A 480 -23.38 9.04 -12.37
CA THR A 480 -24.18 8.56 -13.51
C THR A 480 -24.94 7.30 -13.13
N THR A 481 -26.26 7.29 -13.36
CA THR A 481 -27.11 6.13 -13.07
C THR A 481 -27.56 5.44 -14.35
N TYR A 482 -27.57 4.10 -14.33
CA TYR A 482 -27.92 3.25 -15.47
C TYR A 482 -29.12 2.35 -15.15
N PRO A 483 -30.34 2.89 -15.00
CA PRO A 483 -31.55 2.10 -14.68
C PRO A 483 -31.86 1.02 -15.74
N GLU A 484 -31.34 1.22 -16.95
CA GLU A 484 -31.42 0.31 -18.09
C GLU A 484 -30.84 -1.08 -17.81
N VAL A 485 -29.81 -1.17 -16.96
CA VAL A 485 -29.16 -2.44 -16.58
C VAL A 485 -30.16 -3.37 -15.90
N GLU A 486 -30.94 -2.85 -14.96
CA GLU A 486 -31.94 -3.64 -14.23
C GLU A 486 -33.09 -4.10 -15.16
N VAL A 487 -33.55 -3.22 -16.05
CA VAL A 487 -34.56 -3.57 -17.07
C VAL A 487 -34.06 -4.69 -18.00
N ILE A 488 -32.78 -4.65 -18.38
CA ILE A 488 -32.13 -5.68 -19.20
C ILE A 488 -32.02 -7.00 -18.44
N LYS A 489 -31.66 -7.00 -17.16
CA LYS A 489 -31.63 -8.20 -16.31
C LYS A 489 -33.02 -8.83 -16.20
N GLU A 490 -34.04 -8.03 -15.93
CA GLU A 490 -35.41 -8.49 -15.79
C GLU A 490 -35.95 -9.08 -17.09
N SER A 491 -35.65 -8.48 -18.24
CA SER A 491 -36.07 -8.97 -19.56
C SER A 491 -35.29 -10.20 -20.04
N SER A 492 -34.02 -10.36 -19.63
CA SER A 492 -33.17 -11.53 -19.93
C SER A 492 -33.47 -12.75 -19.05
N SER A 493 -33.86 -12.54 -17.79
CA SER A 493 -34.06 -13.59 -16.78
C SER A 493 -34.95 -14.76 -17.24
N PRO A 494 -36.10 -14.54 -17.90
CA PRO A 494 -36.98 -15.63 -18.31
C PRO A 494 -36.37 -16.56 -19.35
N TYR A 495 -35.64 -16.01 -20.33
CA TYR A 495 -34.98 -16.80 -21.38
C TYR A 495 -33.80 -17.59 -20.81
N THR A 496 -33.02 -16.95 -19.92
CA THR A 496 -31.96 -17.61 -19.16
C THR A 496 -32.49 -18.83 -18.40
N LYS A 497 -33.60 -18.65 -17.67
CA LYS A 497 -34.23 -19.74 -16.91
C LYS A 497 -34.72 -20.85 -17.84
N LEU A 498 -35.34 -20.53 -18.97
CA LEU A 498 -35.83 -21.50 -19.94
C LEU A 498 -34.71 -22.34 -20.56
N PHE A 499 -33.64 -21.71 -21.06
CA PHE A 499 -32.57 -22.44 -21.75
C PHE A 499 -31.73 -23.28 -20.80
N ILE A 500 -31.40 -22.76 -19.61
CA ILE A 500 -30.70 -23.54 -18.57
C ILE A 500 -31.57 -24.72 -18.12
N PHE A 501 -32.88 -24.50 -17.96
CA PHE A 501 -33.82 -25.55 -17.60
C PHE A 501 -33.87 -26.66 -18.65
N ALA A 502 -34.05 -26.31 -19.93
CA ALA A 502 -34.12 -27.28 -21.01
C ALA A 502 -32.80 -28.06 -21.18
N GLN A 503 -31.65 -27.40 -21.03
CA GLN A 503 -30.34 -28.07 -21.04
C GLN A 503 -30.19 -29.03 -19.85
N LYS A 504 -30.62 -28.60 -18.65
CA LYS A 504 -30.59 -29.43 -17.44
C LYS A 504 -31.47 -30.68 -17.59
N TRP A 505 -32.65 -30.53 -18.21
CA TRP A 505 -33.50 -31.66 -18.56
C TRP A 505 -32.80 -32.61 -19.54
N GLN A 506 -32.28 -32.11 -20.66
CA GLN A 506 -31.58 -32.93 -21.66
C GLN A 506 -30.37 -33.67 -21.08
N THR A 507 -29.58 -33.00 -20.24
CA THR A 507 -28.41 -33.61 -19.57
C THR A 507 -28.85 -34.73 -18.64
N ASN A 508 -29.87 -34.48 -17.81
CA ASN A 508 -30.39 -35.49 -16.89
C ASN A 508 -31.04 -36.66 -17.63
N HIS A 509 -31.80 -36.40 -18.67
CA HIS A 509 -32.39 -37.43 -19.53
C HIS A 509 -31.30 -38.30 -20.18
N THR A 510 -30.28 -37.68 -20.78
CA THR A 510 -29.14 -38.42 -21.36
C THR A 510 -28.39 -39.24 -20.31
N ASN A 511 -28.16 -38.70 -19.11
CA ASN A 511 -27.53 -39.45 -18.02
C ASN A 511 -28.40 -40.63 -17.58
N TRP A 512 -29.70 -40.44 -17.38
CA TRP A 512 -30.61 -41.52 -17.00
C TRP A 512 -30.69 -42.64 -18.05
N MET A 513 -30.52 -42.31 -19.34
CA MET A 513 -30.52 -43.30 -20.42
C MET A 513 -29.18 -44.02 -20.61
N ASN A 514 -28.06 -43.44 -20.16
CA ASN A 514 -26.71 -43.97 -20.41
C ASN A 514 -25.94 -44.43 -19.16
N ASP A 515 -26.39 -44.04 -17.96
CA ASP A 515 -25.74 -44.41 -16.70
C ASP A 515 -26.00 -45.88 -16.33
N PRO A 516 -25.09 -46.54 -15.58
CA PRO A 516 -25.30 -47.91 -15.14
C PRO A 516 -26.58 -48.08 -14.34
N PHE A 517 -27.38 -49.12 -14.63
CA PHE A 517 -28.67 -49.37 -13.98
C PHE A 517 -28.60 -49.41 -12.44
N LEU A 518 -27.51 -49.95 -11.88
CA LEU A 518 -27.29 -50.04 -10.44
C LEU A 518 -27.09 -48.67 -9.75
N SER A 519 -26.75 -47.62 -10.49
CA SER A 519 -26.63 -46.25 -9.99
C SER A 519 -27.91 -45.41 -10.14
N LEU A 520 -28.95 -45.96 -10.78
CA LEU A 520 -30.22 -45.26 -10.99
C LEU A 520 -31.22 -45.59 -9.88
N ASP A 521 -31.81 -44.55 -9.28
CA ASP A 521 -32.87 -44.69 -8.28
C ASP A 521 -34.19 -44.17 -8.87
N GLY A 522 -35.13 -45.07 -9.11
CA GLY A 522 -36.44 -44.75 -9.70
C GLY A 522 -37.30 -43.82 -8.82
N THR A 523 -37.10 -43.81 -7.50
CA THR A 523 -37.81 -42.87 -6.61
C THR A 523 -37.28 -41.45 -6.78
N VAL A 524 -35.96 -41.31 -6.95
CA VAL A 524 -35.28 -40.02 -7.19
C VAL A 524 -35.59 -39.50 -8.59
N ILE A 525 -35.56 -40.37 -9.63
CA ILE A 525 -35.90 -39.99 -11.00
C ILE A 525 -37.35 -39.49 -11.09
N LYS A 526 -38.29 -40.18 -10.45
CA LYS A 526 -39.69 -39.76 -10.41
C LYS A 526 -39.88 -38.42 -9.70
N ALA A 527 -39.23 -38.23 -8.55
CA ALA A 527 -39.28 -36.95 -7.83
C ALA A 527 -38.70 -35.79 -8.65
N ASN A 528 -37.57 -36.02 -9.33
CA ASN A 528 -36.94 -35.05 -10.22
C ASN A 528 -37.86 -34.73 -11.42
N LEU A 529 -38.48 -35.74 -12.05
CA LEU A 529 -39.41 -35.55 -13.16
C LEU A 529 -40.62 -34.68 -12.75
N GLU A 530 -41.19 -34.93 -11.58
CA GLU A 530 -42.28 -34.10 -11.05
C GLU A 530 -41.83 -32.65 -10.79
N GLU A 531 -40.58 -32.44 -10.37
CA GLU A 531 -39.99 -31.11 -10.21
C GLU A 531 -39.79 -30.41 -11.55
N PHE A 532 -39.20 -31.09 -12.54
CA PHE A 532 -39.04 -30.57 -13.90
C PHE A 532 -40.39 -30.19 -14.52
N LEU A 533 -41.41 -31.05 -14.40
CA LEU A 533 -42.76 -30.75 -14.89
C LEU A 533 -43.33 -29.49 -14.21
N ARG A 534 -43.21 -29.35 -12.89
CA ARG A 534 -43.66 -28.14 -12.17
C ARG A 534 -42.96 -26.88 -12.66
N GLU A 535 -41.66 -26.94 -12.93
CA GLU A 535 -40.86 -25.81 -13.39
C GLU A 535 -41.19 -25.40 -14.84
N VAL A 536 -41.30 -26.35 -15.77
CA VAL A 536 -41.68 -26.04 -17.17
C VAL A 536 -43.11 -25.50 -17.25
N PHE A 537 -44.05 -25.99 -16.43
CA PHE A 537 -45.40 -25.44 -16.37
C PHE A 537 -45.41 -23.99 -15.87
N LYS A 538 -44.54 -23.62 -14.93
CA LYS A 538 -44.40 -22.23 -14.48
C LYS A 538 -43.84 -21.35 -15.59
N LEU A 539 -42.80 -21.80 -16.29
CA LEU A 539 -42.20 -21.09 -17.42
C LEU A 539 -43.21 -20.92 -18.58
N GLN A 540 -43.93 -21.97 -18.94
CA GLN A 540 -44.98 -21.94 -19.96
C GLN A 540 -46.05 -20.90 -19.61
N LYS A 541 -46.59 -20.91 -18.39
CA LYS A 541 -47.59 -19.92 -17.95
C LYS A 541 -47.05 -18.50 -18.01
N PHE A 542 -45.80 -18.29 -17.61
CA PHE A 542 -45.14 -16.99 -17.67
C PHE A 542 -45.05 -16.47 -19.12
N PHE A 543 -44.52 -17.27 -20.06
CA PHE A 543 -44.42 -16.87 -21.46
C PHE A 543 -45.80 -16.72 -22.14
N GLN A 544 -46.77 -17.54 -21.75
CA GLN A 544 -48.16 -17.41 -22.22
C GLN A 544 -48.81 -16.11 -21.74
N GLN A 545 -48.55 -15.70 -20.49
CA GLN A 545 -49.02 -14.41 -19.98
C GLN A 545 -48.34 -13.24 -20.70
N LYS A 546 -47.01 -13.28 -20.86
CA LYS A 546 -46.27 -12.25 -21.58
C LYS A 546 -46.68 -12.10 -23.04
N SER A 547 -46.97 -13.22 -23.73
CA SER A 547 -47.50 -13.20 -25.11
C SER A 547 -48.84 -12.48 -25.16
N LYS A 548 -49.76 -12.80 -24.25
CA LYS A 548 -51.09 -12.16 -24.16
C LYS A 548 -51.03 -10.67 -23.80
N GLU A 549 -50.07 -10.26 -22.97
CA GLU A 549 -49.83 -8.85 -22.65
C GLU A 549 -49.33 -8.09 -23.89
N LYS A 550 -48.38 -8.65 -24.63
CA LYS A 550 -47.87 -8.09 -25.88
C LYS A 550 -48.95 -7.97 -26.97
N ASP A 551 -49.81 -8.98 -27.10
CA ASP A 551 -50.93 -8.98 -28.07
C ASP A 551 -51.99 -7.91 -27.73
N ARG A 552 -52.17 -7.59 -26.43
CA ARG A 552 -53.08 -6.51 -25.98
C ARG A 552 -52.53 -5.12 -26.26
N GLU A 553 -51.21 -4.93 -26.17
CA GLU A 553 -50.53 -3.67 -26.51
C GLU A 553 -50.52 -3.41 -28.03
N LEU A 554 -50.40 -4.46 -28.85
CA LEU A 554 -50.46 -4.38 -30.31
C LEU A 554 -51.88 -4.14 -30.86
N ALA A 555 -52.92 -4.59 -30.15
CA ALA A 555 -54.32 -4.40 -30.56
C ALA A 555 -54.81 -2.93 -30.54
N GLU A 556 -54.02 -1.99 -30.02
CA GLU A 556 -54.28 -0.54 -30.11
C GLU A 556 -53.68 0.12 -31.38
N GLY A 557 -52.92 -0.63 -32.21
CA GLY A 557 -52.35 -0.14 -33.47
C GLY A 557 -52.05 -1.26 -34.48
N GLU A 558 -53.00 -1.52 -35.39
CA GLU A 558 -52.93 -2.44 -36.55
C GLU A 558 -53.03 -3.97 -36.30
N ASP A 559 -53.45 -4.67 -37.38
CA ASP A 559 -54.13 -5.98 -37.51
C ASP A 559 -53.46 -7.18 -36.79
N PRO A 560 -54.20 -8.06 -36.07
CA PRO A 560 -53.62 -9.12 -35.26
C PRO A 560 -53.33 -10.38 -36.09
N SER A 561 -52.07 -10.60 -36.45
CA SER A 561 -51.57 -11.93 -36.78
C SER A 561 -51.13 -12.64 -35.49
N PRO A 562 -51.58 -13.87 -35.20
CA PRO A 562 -51.11 -14.61 -34.02
C PRO A 562 -49.65 -15.00 -34.24
N LEU A 563 -48.72 -14.22 -33.68
CA LEU A 563 -47.33 -14.61 -33.60
C LEU A 563 -47.22 -15.72 -32.54
N GLU A 564 -47.15 -16.98 -32.99
CA GLU A 564 -46.75 -18.09 -32.12
C GLU A 564 -45.40 -17.76 -31.47
N SER A 565 -45.36 -17.73 -30.13
CA SER A 565 -44.15 -17.40 -29.39
C SER A 565 -43.15 -18.57 -29.44
N PRO A 566 -41.94 -18.40 -30.02
CA PRO A 566 -40.92 -19.45 -30.10
C PRO A 566 -40.58 -20.06 -28.73
N ALA A 567 -40.51 -19.23 -27.68
CA ALA A 567 -40.29 -19.68 -26.31
C ALA A 567 -41.43 -20.54 -25.75
N LEU A 568 -42.68 -20.29 -26.14
CA LEU A 568 -43.83 -21.10 -25.75
C LEU A 568 -43.80 -22.45 -26.46
N ASN A 569 -43.46 -22.47 -27.76
CA ASN A 569 -43.29 -23.69 -28.54
C ASN A 569 -42.17 -24.57 -27.96
N MET A 570 -41.06 -23.95 -27.54
CA MET A 570 -39.97 -24.64 -26.86
C MET A 570 -40.40 -25.25 -25.51
N CYS A 571 -41.20 -24.53 -24.71
CA CYS A 571 -41.77 -25.09 -23.48
C CYS A 571 -42.66 -26.32 -23.78
N MET A 572 -43.50 -26.23 -24.81
CA MET A 572 -44.39 -27.32 -25.24
C MET A 572 -43.61 -28.55 -25.71
N ALA A 573 -42.59 -28.36 -26.54
CA ALA A 573 -41.73 -29.44 -27.01
C ALA A 573 -40.98 -30.14 -25.86
N VAL A 574 -40.46 -29.39 -24.88
CA VAL A 574 -39.81 -29.96 -23.70
C VAL A 574 -40.81 -30.72 -22.81
N MET A 575 -42.05 -30.23 -22.67
CA MET A 575 -43.11 -30.96 -21.95
C MET A 575 -43.51 -32.25 -22.64
N GLU A 576 -43.56 -32.27 -23.97
CA GLU A 576 -43.84 -33.47 -24.76
C GLU A 576 -42.74 -34.52 -24.57
N GLN A 577 -41.46 -34.12 -24.63
CA GLN A 577 -40.33 -35.00 -24.30
C GLN A 577 -40.43 -35.60 -22.89
N MET A 578 -40.82 -34.81 -21.88
CA MET A 578 -41.01 -35.28 -20.50
C MET A 578 -42.18 -36.25 -20.37
N HIS A 579 -43.28 -35.99 -21.08
CA HIS A 579 -44.45 -36.85 -21.11
C HIS A 579 -44.13 -38.21 -21.77
N ASP A 580 -43.42 -38.19 -22.88
CA ASP A 580 -43.02 -39.41 -23.59
C ASP A 580 -42.07 -40.27 -22.74
N PHE A 581 -41.10 -39.64 -22.06
CA PHE A 581 -40.27 -40.34 -21.08
C PHE A 581 -41.11 -40.97 -19.95
N GLN A 582 -42.13 -40.28 -19.45
CA GLN A 582 -43.02 -40.79 -18.40
C GLN A 582 -43.89 -41.98 -18.86
N VAL A 583 -44.33 -41.97 -20.11
CA VAL A 583 -45.28 -42.96 -20.64
C VAL A 583 -44.57 -44.18 -21.22
N PHE A 584 -43.47 -44.00 -21.93
CA PHE A 584 -42.83 -45.08 -22.69
C PHE A 584 -41.64 -45.73 -21.96
N GLU A 585 -40.87 -44.96 -21.18
CA GLU A 585 -39.61 -45.42 -20.57
C GLU A 585 -39.72 -45.78 -19.07
N LEU A 586 -40.71 -45.23 -18.34
CA LEU A 586 -40.91 -45.52 -16.91
C LEU A 586 -42.02 -46.54 -16.60
N LYS A 587 -42.88 -46.88 -17.58
CA LYS A 587 -44.03 -47.80 -17.40
C LYS A 587 -43.83 -49.18 -18.04
N ASN A 588 -42.86 -49.32 -18.94
CA ASN A 588 -42.36 -50.61 -19.43
C ASN A 588 -41.10 -50.98 -18.63
#